data_AF-A0A4R4D3J5-F1
#
_entry.id   AF-A0A4R4D3J5-F1
#
_cell.length_a   1.000
_cell.length_b   1.000
_cell.length_c   1.000
_cell.angle_alpha   90.00
_cell.angle_beta   90.00
_cell.angle_gamma   90.00
#
_symmetry.space_group_name_H-M   'P 1'
#
loop_
_entity.id
_entity.type
_entity.pdbx_description
1 polymer ?
#
loop_
_entity_poly.entity_id
_entity_poly.type
_entity_poly.pdbx_seq_one_letter_code
_entity_poly.pdbx_strand_id
1 'polypeptide(L)'
;MPDDLRPSDRDWYAWTQDQAARLRAWPEHLRPNGLDVEEVAEEIESLGKSDRRAIGSFLRLVALHALKLEFHPAQEFQGHWRKEIGTFRDELHRLFEDSPSLFTQREAIFAKSWKDARRELARDLAIDAPEAARRFAAAVPPEAPPRYDLDGQILNEDWYPAPATT
;
A
#
# COMPACT_ATOMS: atom_id res chain seq x y z
N MET A 1 -28.38 17.25 16.48
CA MET A 1 -27.58 16.16 17.07
C MET A 1 -26.13 16.46 16.74
N PRO A 2 -25.19 16.49 17.70
CA PRO A 2 -23.79 16.51 17.32
C PRO A 2 -23.49 15.19 16.60
N ASP A 3 -22.75 15.30 15.51
CA ASP A 3 -22.27 14.21 14.67
C ASP A 3 -21.22 13.42 15.49
N ASP A 4 -21.68 12.49 16.32
CA ASP A 4 -20.85 11.80 17.32
C ASP A 4 -20.20 10.55 16.69
N LEU A 5 -19.37 10.79 15.66
CA LEU A 5 -18.48 9.76 15.12
C LEU A 5 -17.57 9.26 16.24
N ARG A 6 -17.52 7.94 16.44
CA ARG A 6 -16.62 7.34 17.44
C ARG A 6 -15.18 7.71 17.07
N PRO A 7 -14.25 7.82 18.03
CA PRO A 7 -12.84 8.05 17.71
C PRO A 7 -12.28 7.05 16.68
N SER A 8 -12.75 5.80 16.70
CA SER A 8 -12.43 4.76 15.73
C SER A 8 -12.88 5.09 14.30
N ASP A 9 -13.95 5.86 14.14
CA ASP A 9 -14.54 6.22 12.84
C ASP A 9 -13.83 7.44 12.22
N ARG A 10 -12.90 8.09 12.96
CA ARG A 10 -12.11 9.23 12.48
C ARG A 10 -10.72 8.84 11.99
N ASP A 11 -10.10 7.89 12.67
CA ASP A 11 -8.78 7.36 12.32
C ASP A 11 -8.61 5.98 12.95
N TRP A 12 -9.01 4.94 12.22
CA TRP A 12 -9.01 3.57 12.71
C TRP A 12 -7.61 3.11 13.11
N TYR A 13 -6.61 3.38 12.26
CA TYR A 13 -5.23 3.03 12.55
C TYR A 13 -4.73 3.71 13.83
N ALA A 14 -4.83 5.04 13.93
CA ALA A 14 -4.34 5.74 15.12
C ALA A 14 -5.08 5.30 16.38
N TRP A 15 -6.38 5.07 16.29
CA TRP A 15 -7.19 4.59 17.41
C TRP A 15 -6.73 3.22 17.91
N THR A 16 -6.52 2.24 17.02
CA THR A 16 -6.03 0.91 17.42
C THR A 16 -4.67 0.96 18.10
N GLN A 17 -3.74 1.79 17.61
CA GLN A 17 -2.42 1.93 18.24
C GLN A 17 -2.53 2.58 19.62
N ASP A 18 -3.37 3.61 19.78
CA ASP A 18 -3.60 4.28 21.07
C ASP A 18 -4.27 3.34 22.09
N GLN A 19 -5.27 2.55 21.68
CA GLN A 19 -5.93 1.59 22.59
C GLN A 19 -4.99 0.49 23.06
N ALA A 20 -4.18 -0.08 22.16
CA ALA A 20 -3.18 -1.06 22.54
C ALA A 20 -2.16 -0.48 23.54
N ALA A 21 -1.69 0.75 23.30
CA ALA A 21 -0.79 1.43 24.22
C ALA A 21 -1.41 1.69 25.60
N ARG A 22 -2.68 2.09 25.65
CA ARG A 22 -3.42 2.30 26.90
C ARG A 22 -3.62 1.02 27.70
N LEU A 23 -3.95 -0.08 27.01
CA LEU A 23 -4.08 -1.39 27.65
C LEU A 23 -2.76 -1.83 28.30
N ARG A 24 -1.64 -1.72 27.58
CA ARG A 24 -0.31 -2.04 28.12
C ARG A 24 0.06 -1.16 29.32
N ALA A 25 -0.31 0.12 29.27
CA ALA A 25 -0.08 1.08 30.34
C ALA A 25 -1.07 0.96 31.52
N TRP A 26 -2.09 0.10 31.45
CA TRP A 26 -3.10 -0.02 32.49
C TRP A 26 -2.46 -0.52 33.79
N PRO A 27 -2.60 0.21 34.91
CA PRO A 27 -2.10 -0.22 36.22
C PRO A 27 -2.56 -1.64 36.57
N GLU A 28 -1.60 -2.50 36.91
CA GLU A 28 -1.82 -3.94 37.15
C GLU A 28 -2.90 -4.21 38.20
N HIS A 29 -2.89 -3.44 39.29
CA HIS A 29 -3.86 -3.56 40.39
C HIS A 29 -5.30 -3.14 40.02
N LEU A 30 -5.52 -2.51 38.86
CA LEU A 30 -6.83 -2.14 38.34
C LEU A 30 -7.27 -3.03 37.17
N ARG A 31 -6.45 -4.00 36.77
CA ARG A 31 -6.77 -4.89 35.66
C ARG A 31 -7.92 -5.82 36.07
N PRO A 32 -8.93 -6.03 35.21
CA PRO A 32 -9.97 -7.02 35.47
C PRO A 32 -9.37 -8.42 35.63
N ASN A 33 -9.82 -9.15 36.66
CA ASN A 33 -9.39 -10.54 36.86
C ASN A 33 -9.78 -11.40 35.65
N GLY A 34 -8.83 -12.18 35.14
CA GLY A 34 -9.05 -13.12 34.04
C GLY A 34 -8.99 -12.51 32.62
N LEU A 35 -8.68 -11.22 32.48
CA LEU A 35 -8.41 -10.60 31.19
C LEU A 35 -6.89 -10.62 30.91
N ASP A 36 -6.48 -11.28 29.82
CA ASP A 36 -5.11 -11.17 29.32
C ASP A 36 -4.93 -9.85 28.56
N VAL A 37 -4.55 -8.81 29.30
CA VAL A 37 -4.45 -7.44 28.78
C VAL A 37 -3.37 -7.33 27.69
N GLU A 38 -2.31 -8.13 27.76
CA GLU A 38 -1.22 -8.05 26.77
C GLU A 38 -1.67 -8.66 25.44
N GLU A 39 -2.28 -9.85 25.47
CA GLU A 39 -2.80 -10.51 24.27
C GLU A 39 -3.87 -9.63 23.59
N VAL A 40 -4.79 -9.05 24.35
CA VAL A 40 -5.83 -8.16 23.81
C VAL A 40 -5.23 -6.89 23.21
N ALA A 41 -4.20 -6.32 23.84
CA ALA A 41 -3.51 -5.16 23.29
C ALA A 41 -2.81 -5.50 21.96
N GLU A 42 -2.17 -6.66 21.88
CA GLU A 42 -1.55 -7.14 20.64
C GLU A 42 -2.58 -7.34 19.52
N GLU A 43 -3.71 -8.00 19.82
CA GLU A 43 -4.78 -8.22 18.84
C GLU A 43 -5.33 -6.89 18.30
N ILE A 44 -5.63 -5.92 19.18
CA ILE A 44 -6.10 -4.59 18.76
C ILE A 44 -5.04 -3.87 17.90
N GLU A 45 -3.77 -3.90 18.31
CA GLU A 45 -2.69 -3.31 17.52
C GLU A 45 -2.57 -3.97 16.14
N SER A 46 -2.81 -5.28 16.07
CA SER A 46 -2.76 -6.08 14.85
C SER A 46 -3.83 -5.67 13.83
N LEU A 47 -5.02 -5.28 14.30
CA LEU A 47 -6.12 -4.76 13.47
C LEU A 47 -5.76 -3.45 12.77
N GLY A 48 -4.95 -2.58 13.38
CA GLY A 48 -4.42 -1.40 12.69
C GLY A 48 -3.33 -1.78 11.68
N LYS A 49 -2.46 -2.72 12.06
CA LYS A 49 -1.36 -3.18 11.19
C LYS A 49 -1.86 -3.85 9.92
N SER A 50 -3.07 -4.43 9.89
CA SER A 50 -3.65 -5.00 8.66
C SER A 50 -3.87 -3.94 7.59
N ASP A 51 -4.41 -2.77 7.94
CA ASP A 51 -4.71 -1.71 6.97
C ASP A 51 -3.42 -1.15 6.39
N ARG A 52 -2.42 -0.91 7.24
CA ARG A 52 -1.08 -0.53 6.79
C ARG A 52 -0.49 -1.54 5.80
N ARG A 53 -0.66 -2.85 6.06
CA ARG A 53 -0.19 -3.91 5.14
C ARG A 53 -1.02 -3.95 3.85
N ALA A 54 -2.32 -3.69 3.92
CA ALA A 54 -3.21 -3.63 2.77
C ALA A 54 -2.83 -2.46 1.85
N ILE A 55 -2.65 -1.25 2.40
CA ILE A 55 -2.15 -0.08 1.67
C ILE A 55 -0.83 -0.40 0.97
N GLY A 56 0.12 -1.02 1.69
CA GLY A 56 1.39 -1.43 1.10
C GLY A 56 1.22 -2.41 -0.07
N SER A 57 0.27 -3.33 0.04
CA SER A 57 -0.04 -4.32 -1.00
C SER A 57 -0.68 -3.68 -2.23
N PHE A 58 -1.64 -2.78 -2.05
CA PHE A 58 -2.28 -2.07 -3.16
C PHE A 58 -1.34 -1.10 -3.85
N LEU A 59 -0.53 -0.33 -3.10
CA LEU A 59 0.52 0.52 -3.69
C LEU A 59 1.51 -0.29 -4.54
N ARG A 60 1.90 -1.48 -4.06
CA ARG A 60 2.76 -2.41 -4.83
C ARG A 60 2.06 -2.82 -6.12
N LEU A 61 0.79 -3.21 -6.04
CA LEU A 61 0.03 -3.68 -7.20
C LEU A 61 -0.21 -2.58 -8.23
N VAL A 62 -0.55 -1.36 -7.81
CA VAL A 62 -0.66 -0.20 -8.72
C VAL A 62 0.68 0.06 -9.43
N ALA A 63 1.77 0.12 -8.66
CA ALA A 63 3.10 0.33 -9.22
C ALA A 63 3.52 -0.79 -10.19
N LEU A 64 3.23 -2.05 -9.85
CA LEU A 64 3.52 -3.20 -10.69
C LEU A 64 2.77 -3.13 -12.03
N HIS A 65 1.47 -2.83 -12.00
CA HIS A 65 0.66 -2.74 -13.21
C HIS A 65 1.03 -1.51 -14.05
N ALA A 66 1.38 -0.38 -13.43
CA ALA A 66 1.94 0.77 -14.13
C ALA A 66 3.26 0.41 -14.83
N LEU A 67 4.15 -0.29 -14.13
CA LEU A 67 5.37 -0.85 -14.69
C LEU A 67 5.09 -1.84 -15.85
N LYS A 68 4.07 -2.69 -15.74
CA LYS A 68 3.65 -3.58 -16.86
C LYS A 68 3.16 -2.79 -18.07
N LEU A 69 2.36 -1.74 -17.86
CA LEU A 69 1.91 -0.86 -18.93
C LEU A 69 3.08 -0.18 -19.67
N GLU A 70 4.12 0.21 -18.96
CA GLU A 70 5.29 0.86 -19.56
C GLU A 70 6.24 -0.13 -20.25
N PHE A 71 6.52 -1.27 -19.61
CA PHE A 71 7.64 -2.14 -20.00
C PHE A 71 7.24 -3.47 -20.63
N HIS A 72 6.06 -4.01 -20.32
CA HIS A 72 5.66 -5.34 -20.77
C HIS A 72 5.16 -5.31 -22.22
N PRO A 73 5.62 -6.24 -23.09
CA PRO A 73 5.32 -6.18 -24.53
C PRO A 73 3.89 -6.62 -24.89
N ALA A 74 3.22 -7.36 -24.01
CA ALA A 74 1.87 -7.89 -24.26
C ALA A 74 0.79 -6.79 -24.23
N GLN A 75 0.53 -6.21 -25.39
CA GLN A 75 -0.41 -5.09 -25.57
C GLN A 75 -1.87 -5.50 -25.29
N GLU A 76 -2.21 -6.76 -25.52
CA GLU A 76 -3.54 -7.32 -25.30
C GLU A 76 -4.01 -7.24 -23.83
N PHE A 77 -3.07 -7.18 -22.87
CA PHE A 77 -3.40 -7.12 -21.44
C PHE A 77 -3.47 -5.70 -20.88
N GLN A 78 -3.16 -4.66 -21.67
CA GLN A 78 -3.16 -3.28 -21.17
C GLN A 78 -4.52 -2.84 -20.60
N GLY A 79 -5.61 -3.24 -21.24
CA GLY A 79 -6.97 -2.93 -20.75
C GLY A 79 -7.25 -3.57 -19.38
N HIS A 80 -6.78 -4.81 -19.17
CA HIS A 80 -6.92 -5.50 -17.89
C HIS A 80 -6.08 -4.81 -16.80
N TRP A 81 -4.82 -4.49 -17.07
CA TRP A 81 -3.96 -3.83 -16.08
C TRP A 81 -4.45 -2.44 -15.69
N ARG A 82 -5.02 -1.67 -16.64
CA ARG A 82 -5.65 -0.37 -16.33
C ARG A 82 -6.85 -0.54 -15.40
N LYS A 83 -7.68 -1.55 -15.64
CA LYS A 83 -8.82 -1.88 -14.78
C LYS A 83 -8.36 -2.26 -13.37
N GLU A 84 -7.35 -3.10 -13.25
CA GLU A 84 -6.78 -3.49 -11.95
C GLU A 84 -6.21 -2.29 -11.18
N ILE A 85 -5.49 -1.39 -11.87
CA ILE A 85 -5.02 -0.12 -11.28
C ILE A 85 -6.18 0.68 -10.69
N GLY A 86 -7.27 0.86 -11.43
CA GLY A 86 -8.47 1.55 -10.95
C GLY A 86 -9.01 0.92 -9.67
N THR A 87 -9.25 -0.40 -9.68
CA THR A 87 -9.73 -1.13 -8.50
C THR A 87 -8.82 -0.94 -7.28
N PHE A 88 -7.49 -1.02 -7.45
CA PHE A 88 -6.56 -0.86 -6.32
C PHE A 88 -6.48 0.59 -5.82
N ARG A 89 -6.68 1.59 -6.68
CA ARG A 89 -6.80 3.00 -6.27
C ARG A 89 -8.06 3.22 -5.45
N ASP A 90 -9.19 2.65 -5.85
CA ASP A 90 -10.44 2.74 -5.07
C ASP A 90 -10.27 2.16 -3.66
N GLU A 91 -9.59 1.01 -3.53
CA GLU A 91 -9.29 0.42 -2.21
C GLU A 91 -8.32 1.28 -1.40
N LEU A 92 -7.31 1.88 -2.04
CA LEU A 92 -6.40 2.81 -1.37
C LEU A 92 -7.14 4.03 -0.85
N HIS A 93 -8.05 4.60 -1.64
CA HIS A 93 -8.86 5.75 -1.23
C HIS A 93 -9.66 5.43 0.03
N ARG A 94 -10.41 4.31 0.02
CA ARG A 94 -11.16 3.83 1.19
C ARG A 94 -10.29 3.68 2.44
N LEU A 95 -9.14 2.99 2.30
CA LEU A 95 -8.23 2.77 3.42
C LEU A 95 -7.63 4.07 3.98
N PHE A 96 -7.37 5.06 3.13
CA PHE A 96 -6.88 6.36 3.58
C PHE A 96 -7.96 7.23 4.20
N GLU A 97 -9.22 7.11 3.77
CA GLU A 97 -10.37 7.74 4.42
C GLU A 97 -10.60 7.17 5.82
N ASP A 98 -10.55 5.84 5.96
CA ASP A 98 -10.74 5.16 7.25
C ASP A 98 -9.55 5.36 8.22
N SER A 99 -8.34 5.54 7.67
CA SER A 99 -7.10 5.72 8.44
C SER A 99 -6.25 6.90 7.93
N PRO A 100 -6.66 8.16 8.18
CA PRO A 100 -5.94 9.34 7.68
C PRO A 100 -4.49 9.45 8.18
N SER A 101 -4.17 8.96 9.37
CA SER A 101 -2.79 8.88 9.87
C SER A 101 -1.88 7.95 9.06
N LEU A 102 -2.43 7.01 8.28
CA LEU A 102 -1.64 6.22 7.33
C LEU A 102 -1.35 7.00 6.05
N PHE A 103 -2.18 7.98 5.69
CA PHE A 103 -1.92 8.87 4.57
C PHE A 103 -0.65 9.69 4.80
N THR A 104 -0.37 10.15 6.02
CA THR A 104 0.90 10.86 6.32
C THR A 104 2.13 9.94 6.22
N GLN A 105 1.93 8.63 6.33
CA GLN A 105 2.99 7.61 6.25
C GLN A 105 3.12 7.00 4.84
N ARG A 106 2.29 7.43 3.88
CA ARG A 106 2.16 6.82 2.55
C ARG A 106 3.47 6.78 1.78
N GLU A 107 4.31 7.80 1.88
CA GLU A 107 5.61 7.84 1.19
C GLU A 107 6.54 6.72 1.68
N ALA A 108 6.62 6.52 2.99
CA ALA A 108 7.44 5.47 3.59
C ALA A 108 6.92 4.07 3.24
N ILE A 109 5.60 3.90 3.20
CA ILE A 109 4.97 2.65 2.76
C ILE A 109 5.28 2.42 1.28
N PHE A 110 5.09 3.44 0.43
CA PHE A 110 5.30 3.37 -1.01
C PHE A 110 6.75 3.06 -1.37
N ALA A 111 7.73 3.66 -0.69
CA ALA A 111 9.14 3.39 -0.93
C ALA A 111 9.49 1.90 -0.75
N LYS A 112 8.83 1.21 0.20
CA LYS A 112 8.96 -0.24 0.36
C LYS A 112 8.21 -1.00 -0.73
N SER A 113 6.96 -0.65 -0.97
CA SER A 113 6.10 -1.28 -2.00
C SER A 113 6.69 -1.19 -3.40
N TRP A 114 7.35 -0.07 -3.73
CA TRP A 114 8.05 0.15 -5.00
C TRP A 114 9.14 -0.89 -5.24
N LYS A 115 9.98 -1.16 -4.23
CA LYS A 115 11.05 -2.15 -4.32
C LYS A 115 10.50 -3.54 -4.62
N ASP A 116 9.37 -3.87 -4.01
CA ASP A 116 8.71 -5.16 -4.23
C ASP A 116 8.11 -5.25 -5.64
N ALA A 117 7.40 -4.21 -6.10
CA ALA A 117 6.82 -4.14 -7.45
C ALA A 117 7.90 -4.22 -8.56
N ARG A 118 9.00 -3.48 -8.40
CA ARG A 118 10.14 -3.53 -9.32
C ARG A 118 10.75 -4.93 -9.40
N ARG A 119 10.96 -5.56 -8.25
CA ARG A 119 11.54 -6.90 -8.16
C ARG A 119 10.63 -7.95 -8.78
N GLU A 120 9.33 -7.78 -8.64
CA GLU A 120 8.32 -8.64 -9.24
C GLU A 120 8.30 -8.51 -10.76
N LEU A 121 8.21 -7.29 -11.30
CA LEU A 121 8.28 -7.11 -12.76
C LEU A 121 9.60 -7.65 -13.34
N ALA A 122 10.73 -7.44 -12.66
CA ALA A 122 12.02 -7.97 -13.13
C ALA A 122 12.00 -9.50 -13.28
N ARG A 123 11.32 -10.22 -12.37
CA ARG A 123 11.17 -11.67 -12.44
C ARG A 123 10.21 -12.08 -13.55
N ASP A 124 9.06 -11.42 -13.65
CA ASP A 124 8.06 -11.68 -14.70
C ASP A 124 8.70 -11.53 -16.08
N LEU A 125 9.36 -10.40 -16.34
CA LEU A 125 10.01 -10.14 -17.65
C LEU A 125 11.16 -11.10 -17.94
N ALA A 126 11.91 -11.55 -16.93
CA ALA A 126 13.01 -12.50 -17.14
C ALA A 126 12.50 -13.85 -17.68
N ILE A 127 11.25 -14.22 -17.40
CA ILE A 127 10.60 -15.44 -17.85
C ILE A 127 9.87 -15.19 -19.17
N ASP A 128 9.03 -14.15 -19.22
CA ASP A 128 8.04 -13.97 -20.29
C ASP A 128 8.58 -13.14 -21.47
N ALA A 129 9.53 -12.22 -21.21
CA ALA A 129 10.00 -11.26 -22.20
C ALA A 129 11.47 -10.82 -21.97
N PRO A 130 12.47 -11.69 -22.21
CA PRO A 130 13.87 -11.42 -21.87
C PRO A 130 14.47 -10.16 -22.50
N GLU A 131 14.00 -9.76 -23.68
CA GLU A 131 14.43 -8.50 -24.32
C GLU A 131 13.90 -7.27 -23.56
N ALA A 132 12.61 -7.29 -23.18
CA ALA A 132 12.03 -6.25 -22.34
C ALA A 132 12.69 -6.20 -20.95
N ALA A 133 13.12 -7.35 -20.41
CA ALA A 133 13.84 -7.41 -19.14
C ALA A 133 15.15 -6.60 -19.15
N ARG A 134 15.93 -6.66 -20.25
CA ARG A 134 17.16 -5.88 -20.39
C ARG A 134 16.88 -4.38 -20.41
N ARG A 135 15.87 -3.97 -21.18
CA ARG A 135 15.43 -2.57 -21.26
C ARG A 135 14.94 -2.06 -19.90
N PHE A 136 14.13 -2.86 -19.21
CA PHE A 136 13.65 -2.54 -17.88
C PHE A 136 14.80 -2.39 -16.87
N ALA A 137 15.77 -3.31 -16.88
CA ALA A 137 16.93 -3.24 -16.00
C ALA A 137 17.79 -1.99 -16.23
N ALA A 138 17.90 -1.52 -17.49
CA ALA A 138 18.61 -0.29 -17.82
C ALA A 138 17.84 0.96 -17.36
N ALA A 139 16.51 0.97 -17.52
CA ALA A 139 15.66 2.11 -17.17
C ALA A 139 15.36 2.21 -15.66
N VAL A 140 15.30 1.08 -14.96
CA VAL A 140 14.91 0.97 -13.55
C VAL A 140 15.87 0.04 -12.80
N PRO A 141 17.11 0.49 -12.54
CA PRO A 141 18.11 -0.32 -11.85
C PRO A 141 17.72 -0.64 -10.39
N PRO A 142 18.37 -1.62 -9.73
CA PRO A 142 17.94 -2.10 -8.43
C PRO A 142 17.80 -1.06 -7.31
N GLU A 143 18.68 -0.06 -7.31
CA GLU A 143 18.73 1.02 -6.33
C GLU A 143 18.01 2.30 -6.79
N ALA A 144 17.28 2.25 -7.91
CA ALA A 144 16.53 3.40 -8.40
C ALA A 144 15.45 3.82 -7.38
N PRO A 145 15.26 5.13 -7.17
CA PRO A 145 14.10 5.63 -6.44
C PRO A 145 12.80 5.25 -7.18
N PRO A 146 11.63 5.45 -6.57
CA PRO A 146 10.36 5.35 -7.27
C PRO A 146 10.39 6.07 -8.61
N ARG A 147 10.07 5.36 -9.69
CA ARG A 147 10.02 5.92 -11.05
C ARG A 147 8.86 6.89 -11.20
N TYR A 148 7.78 6.62 -10.49
CA TYR A 148 6.54 7.37 -10.56
C TYR A 148 6.36 8.18 -9.28
N ASP A 149 5.87 9.40 -9.44
CA ASP A 149 5.43 10.22 -8.32
C ASP A 149 4.25 9.55 -7.61
N LEU A 150 4.26 9.57 -6.28
CA LEU A 150 3.22 8.90 -5.51
C LEU A 150 1.88 9.60 -5.70
N ASP A 151 1.83 10.91 -5.48
CA ASP A 151 0.56 11.63 -5.45
C ASP A 151 0.10 11.98 -6.87
N GLY A 152 0.98 12.52 -7.71
CA GLY A 152 0.63 12.96 -9.07
C GLY A 152 0.41 11.82 -10.07
N GLN A 153 0.85 10.60 -9.77
CA GLN A 153 0.81 9.47 -10.72
C GLN A 153 0.22 8.19 -10.10
N ILE A 154 0.81 7.65 -9.05
CA ILE A 154 0.34 6.38 -8.47
C ILE A 154 -1.07 6.49 -7.91
N LEU A 155 -1.35 7.55 -7.13
CA LEU A 155 -2.66 7.80 -6.55
C LEU A 155 -3.61 8.58 -7.46
N ASN A 156 -3.11 9.14 -8.57
CA ASN A 156 -3.92 9.91 -9.51
C ASN A 156 -4.74 8.98 -10.42
N GLU A 157 -6.06 9.01 -10.25
CA GLU A 157 -7.03 8.17 -10.98
C GLU A 157 -6.95 8.29 -12.51
N ASP A 158 -6.63 9.47 -13.01
CA ASP A 158 -6.59 9.77 -14.44
C ASP A 158 -5.23 9.46 -15.09
N TRP A 159 -4.22 9.12 -14.28
CA TRP A 159 -2.88 8.90 -14.77
C TRP A 159 -2.57 7.43 -15.07
N TYR A 160 -1.92 7.21 -16.22
CA TYR A 160 -1.30 5.95 -16.62
C TYR A 160 -0.02 6.23 -17.39
N PRO A 161 1.04 5.41 -17.25
CA PRO A 161 2.27 5.63 -17.99
C PRO A 161 2.07 5.35 -19.48
N ALA A 162 2.81 6.09 -20.31
CA ALA A 162 2.96 5.75 -21.72
C ALA A 162 3.88 4.52 -21.84
N PRO A 163 3.71 3.68 -22.87
CA PRO A 163 4.69 2.64 -23.18
C PRO A 163 6.06 3.27 -23.37
N ALA A 164 7.11 2.70 -22.78
CA ALA A 164 8.46 3.19 -23.01
C ALA A 164 8.78 3.03 -24.50
N THR A 165 9.12 4.13 -25.18
CA THR A 165 9.56 4.09 -26.58
C THR A 165 10.92 3.42 -26.70
N THR A 166 11.11 2.67 -27.78
CA THR A 166 12.33 1.91 -28.13
C THR A 166 13.55 2.82 -28.25
#